data_AF-A0AAI9XNU7-F1
#
_entry.id   AF-A0AAI9XNU7-F1
#
_cell.length_a   1.000
_cell.length_b   1.000
_cell.length_c   1.000
_cell.angle_alpha   90.00
_cell.angle_beta   90.00
_cell.angle_gamma   90.00
#
_symmetry.space_group_name_H-M   'P 1'
#
loop_
_entity.id
_entity.type
_entity.pdbx_description
1 polymer ?
#
loop_
_entity_poly.entity_id
_entity_poly.type
_entity_poly.pdbx_seq_one_letter_code
_entity_poly.pdbx_strand_id
1 'polypeptide(L)'
;MGKFVAQPAFGQSPRFSRAILVTDGSFECRQTANRILCAKQDTMTIRALKTVSTGRNGLGSFILQCKKLDFHYCDWAGSSKGMNGFIKSQLPKFAAANPQVEFTVSPRPSKHPIIVGHYINGREKAICVRNMEPIEILKKAELLRDANGEKLKRVNKPVNSINPSVRGVWSPYHGNGMAV
;
A
#
# COMPACT_ATOMS: atom_id res chain seq x y z
N MET A 1 -18.87 -51.79 -1.16
CA MET A 1 -19.85 -50.70 -1.00
C MET A 1 -19.30 -49.71 0.04
N GLY A 2 -18.51 -48.74 -0.42
CA GLY A 2 -17.84 -47.75 0.44
C GLY A 2 -18.68 -46.48 0.58
N LYS A 3 -18.93 -46.04 1.82
CA LYS A 3 -19.50 -44.74 2.14
C LYS A 3 -18.35 -43.74 2.30
N PHE A 4 -18.27 -42.76 1.42
CA PHE A 4 -17.39 -41.60 1.58
C PHE A 4 -18.22 -40.42 2.13
N VAL A 5 -17.82 -39.94 3.30
CA VAL A 5 -18.28 -38.70 3.93
C VAL A 5 -17.42 -37.57 3.38
N ALA A 6 -18.04 -36.58 2.75
CA ALA A 6 -17.36 -35.39 2.24
C ALA A 6 -17.41 -34.24 3.26
N GLN A 7 -16.25 -33.66 3.56
CA GLN A 7 -16.08 -32.39 4.27
C GLN A 7 -16.38 -31.21 3.33
N PRO A 8 -16.85 -30.05 3.84
CA PRO A 8 -17.03 -28.86 3.02
C PRO A 8 -15.72 -28.06 2.91
N ALA A 9 -15.22 -27.93 1.68
CA ALA A 9 -14.14 -27.02 1.34
C ALA A 9 -14.68 -25.63 1.00
N PHE A 10 -14.13 -24.64 1.70
CA PHE A 10 -14.25 -23.21 1.50
C PHE A 10 -13.97 -22.80 0.04
N GLY A 11 -14.90 -22.08 -0.60
CA GLY A 11 -14.79 -21.70 -2.02
C GLY A 11 -15.46 -20.36 -2.33
N GLN A 12 -14.63 -19.32 -2.43
CA GLN A 12 -14.71 -18.08 -3.22
C GLN A 12 -16.08 -17.63 -3.78
N SER A 13 -16.44 -16.39 -3.42
CA SER A 13 -17.57 -15.62 -3.96
C SER A 13 -17.49 -15.39 -5.49
N PRO A 14 -18.65 -15.19 -6.15
CA PRO A 14 -18.73 -15.24 -7.60
C PRO A 14 -18.19 -13.96 -8.25
N ARG A 15 -17.19 -14.13 -9.12
CA ARG A 15 -16.84 -13.11 -10.12
C ARG A 15 -17.97 -13.04 -11.14
N PHE A 16 -18.72 -11.93 -11.13
CA PHE A 16 -19.61 -11.56 -12.23
C PHE A 16 -18.78 -11.24 -13.48
N SER A 17 -18.49 -12.27 -14.27
CA SER A 17 -18.00 -12.12 -15.63
C SER A 17 -19.20 -11.90 -16.56
N ARG A 18 -19.45 -10.64 -16.94
CA ARG A 18 -20.30 -10.33 -18.09
C ARG A 18 -19.53 -10.73 -19.34
N ALA A 19 -19.88 -11.87 -19.93
CA ALA A 19 -19.53 -12.19 -21.31
C ALA A 19 -20.44 -11.36 -22.23
N ILE A 20 -19.86 -10.58 -23.14
CA ILE A 20 -20.60 -9.95 -24.25
C ILE A 20 -19.93 -10.40 -25.55
N LEU A 21 -20.63 -11.34 -26.16
CA LEU A 21 -20.72 -11.76 -27.57
C LEU A 21 -19.54 -11.42 -28.49
N VAL A 22 -18.86 -12.50 -28.89
CA VAL A 22 -18.18 -12.63 -30.17
C VAL A 22 -19.27 -12.58 -31.26
N THR A 23 -19.14 -11.70 -32.24
CA THR A 23 -19.90 -11.79 -33.48
C THR A 23 -18.95 -11.90 -34.64
N ASP A 24 -19.10 -13.00 -35.35
CA ASP A 24 -18.41 -13.37 -36.58
C ASP A 24 -18.56 -12.29 -37.65
N GLY A 25 -17.49 -12.10 -38.42
CA GLY A 25 -17.45 -11.14 -39.52
C GLY A 25 -18.30 -11.60 -40.70
N SER A 26 -19.41 -10.91 -40.95
CA SER A 26 -20.18 -11.02 -42.20
C SER A 26 -19.39 -10.36 -43.34
N PHE A 27 -18.86 -11.16 -44.27
CA PHE A 27 -18.30 -10.67 -45.53
C PHE A 27 -19.45 -10.45 -46.54
N GLU A 28 -19.83 -9.20 -46.79
CA GLU A 28 -20.57 -8.87 -48.02
C GLU A 28 -19.58 -8.48 -49.12
N CYS A 29 -19.38 -9.39 -50.07
CA CYS A 29 -18.61 -9.14 -51.28
C CYS A 29 -19.57 -8.66 -52.37
N ARG A 30 -19.70 -7.34 -52.57
CA ARG A 30 -20.33 -6.81 -53.79
C ARG A 30 -19.29 -6.85 -54.91
N GLN A 31 -19.50 -7.74 -55.88
CA GLN A 31 -18.80 -7.70 -57.16
C GLN A 31 -19.23 -6.44 -57.91
N THR A 32 -18.30 -5.52 -58.14
CA THR A 32 -18.39 -4.61 -59.28
C THR A 32 -17.01 -4.52 -59.92
N ALA A 33 -17.02 -4.56 -61.25
CA ALA A 33 -15.87 -4.78 -62.09
C ALA A 33 -14.68 -3.85 -61.79
N ASN A 34 -13.49 -4.44 -61.81
CA ASN A 34 -12.18 -3.78 -61.92
C ASN A 34 -11.84 -2.74 -60.85
N ARG A 35 -11.66 -3.22 -59.61
CA ARG A 35 -10.58 -2.92 -58.65
C ARG A 35 -11.10 -3.30 -57.26
N ILE A 36 -10.57 -4.36 -56.65
CA ILE A 36 -10.83 -4.61 -55.22
C ILE A 36 -10.06 -3.53 -54.46
N LEU A 37 -10.68 -2.37 -54.26
CA LEU A 37 -10.31 -1.50 -53.17
C LEU A 37 -10.87 -2.17 -51.92
N CYS A 38 -10.04 -2.99 -51.27
CA CYS A 38 -10.26 -3.36 -49.88
C CYS A 38 -10.09 -2.07 -49.07
N ALA A 39 -11.13 -1.24 -49.02
CA ALA A 39 -11.20 -0.17 -48.05
C ALA A 39 -11.27 -0.89 -46.70
N LYS A 40 -10.15 -0.88 -45.98
CA LYS A 40 -10.17 -1.20 -44.55
C LYS A 40 -11.06 -0.14 -43.94
N GLN A 41 -12.32 -0.49 -43.71
CA GLN A 41 -13.18 0.28 -42.84
C GLN A 41 -12.44 0.31 -41.50
N ASP A 42 -11.77 1.42 -41.23
CA ASP A 42 -11.35 1.79 -39.89
C ASP A 42 -12.63 2.07 -39.11
N THR A 43 -13.40 1.02 -38.85
CA THR A 43 -14.41 1.02 -37.81
C THR A 43 -13.68 1.48 -36.57
N MET A 44 -14.03 2.64 -36.04
CA MET A 44 -13.52 3.16 -34.79
C MET A 44 -13.96 2.20 -33.66
N THR A 45 -13.30 1.05 -33.57
CA THR A 45 -13.58 0.02 -32.56
C THR A 45 -13.04 0.52 -31.24
N ILE A 46 -13.93 0.80 -30.30
CA ILE A 46 -13.56 1.19 -28.93
C ILE A 46 -12.85 -0.01 -28.29
N ARG A 47 -11.56 0.15 -28.00
CA ARG A 47 -10.76 -0.85 -27.28
C ARG A 47 -10.68 -0.43 -25.81
N ALA A 48 -11.15 -1.30 -24.92
CA ALA A 48 -11.03 -1.06 -23.48
C ALA A 48 -9.58 -1.32 -23.04
N LEU A 49 -8.93 -0.30 -22.46
CA LEU A 49 -7.66 -0.47 -21.78
C LEU A 49 -7.90 -0.90 -20.34
N LYS A 50 -7.22 -1.96 -19.92
CA LYS A 50 -7.33 -2.48 -18.55
C LYS A 50 -6.60 -1.55 -17.59
N THR A 51 -7.33 -0.98 -16.63
CA THR A 51 -6.78 -0.16 -15.55
C THR A 51 -7.15 -0.77 -14.20
N VAL A 52 -6.22 -0.73 -13.24
CA VAL A 52 -6.44 -1.19 -11.86
C VAL A 52 -6.73 -0.02 -10.94
N SER A 53 -7.65 -0.20 -9.98
CA SER A 53 -7.95 0.80 -8.95
C SER A 53 -6.80 0.93 -7.97
N THR A 54 -6.48 2.16 -7.55
CA THR A 54 -5.47 2.42 -6.51
C THR A 54 -6.13 2.65 -5.15
N GLY A 55 -5.65 1.93 -4.13
CA GLY A 55 -6.13 2.11 -2.75
C GLY A 55 -5.65 3.43 -2.14
N ARG A 56 -6.50 4.07 -1.34
CA ARG A 56 -6.21 5.33 -0.65
C ARG A 56 -6.49 5.17 0.84
N ASN A 57 -5.43 5.05 1.64
CA ASN A 57 -5.58 4.91 3.09
C ASN A 57 -6.24 6.17 3.69
N GLY A 58 -7.23 5.97 4.56
CA GLY A 58 -8.01 7.06 5.17
C GLY A 58 -9.27 7.45 4.39
N LEU A 59 -9.47 6.97 3.16
CA LEU A 59 -10.77 7.06 2.48
C LEU A 59 -11.57 5.79 2.78
N GLY A 60 -12.68 5.94 3.51
CA GLY A 60 -13.52 4.83 3.98
C GLY A 60 -13.05 4.25 5.32
N SER A 61 -11.82 3.73 5.37
CA SER A 61 -11.21 3.21 6.59
C SER A 61 -9.74 3.62 6.71
N PHE A 62 -9.28 3.81 7.95
CA PHE A 62 -7.87 4.04 8.24
C PHE A 62 -7.19 2.76 8.71
N ILE A 63 -6.10 2.40 8.05
CA ILE A 63 -5.25 1.26 8.42
C ILE A 63 -3.92 1.82 8.90
N LEU A 64 -3.53 1.46 10.13
CA LEU A 64 -2.25 1.84 10.70
C LEU A 64 -1.12 1.15 9.92
N GLN A 65 -0.07 1.90 9.60
CA GLN A 65 0.96 1.43 8.66
C GLN A 65 2.01 0.52 9.29
N CYS A 66 2.30 0.71 10.57
CA CYS A 66 3.20 -0.16 11.34
C CYS A 66 2.48 -1.46 11.67
N LYS A 67 2.97 -2.59 11.13
CA LYS A 67 2.39 -3.92 11.38
C LYS A 67 3.00 -4.60 12.61
N LYS A 68 4.29 -4.38 12.83
CA LYS A 68 5.08 -5.11 13.83
C LYS A 68 6.22 -4.24 14.34
N LEU A 69 6.47 -4.30 15.65
CA LEU A 69 7.58 -3.65 16.33
C LEU A 69 8.42 -4.71 17.04
N ASP A 70 9.68 -4.83 16.64
CA ASP A 70 10.64 -5.74 17.24
C ASP A 70 11.57 -4.98 18.18
N PHE A 71 11.63 -5.44 19.43
CA PHE A 71 12.49 -4.89 20.46
C PHE A 71 13.64 -5.85 20.70
N HIS A 72 14.83 -5.41 20.30
CA HIS A 72 16.06 -6.13 20.55
C HIS A 72 16.77 -5.54 21.77
N TYR A 73 17.09 -6.39 22.74
CA TYR A 73 17.71 -5.98 24.00
C TYR A 73 18.89 -6.89 24.38
N CYS A 74 19.71 -6.47 25.34
CA CYS A 74 20.80 -7.29 25.87
C CYS A 74 20.76 -7.27 27.40
N ASP A 75 20.99 -8.41 28.04
CA ASP A 75 20.95 -8.52 29.50
C ASP A 75 22.20 -7.93 30.18
N TRP A 76 23.37 -8.06 29.55
CA TRP A 76 24.66 -7.71 30.14
C TRP A 76 25.13 -6.28 29.82
N ALA A 77 24.83 -5.77 28.63
CA ALA A 77 25.39 -4.50 28.18
C ALA A 77 24.75 -3.30 28.91
N GLY A 78 25.58 -2.40 29.46
CA GLY A 78 25.08 -1.18 30.11
C GLY A 78 24.22 -0.30 29.19
N SER A 79 24.45 -0.36 27.87
CA SER A 79 23.70 0.45 26.90
C SER A 79 22.23 0.07 26.71
N SER A 80 21.83 -1.14 27.13
CA SER A 80 20.44 -1.62 27.10
C SER A 80 19.72 -1.48 28.43
N LYS A 81 20.33 -0.86 29.45
CA LYS A 81 19.71 -0.66 30.78
C LYS A 81 18.33 0.01 30.66
N GLY A 82 18.21 1.07 29.86
CA GLY A 82 16.93 1.74 29.63
C GLY A 82 15.93 0.89 28.85
N MET A 83 16.37 0.10 27.87
CA MET A 83 15.51 -0.82 27.12
C MET A 83 14.93 -1.91 28.04
N ASN A 84 15.75 -2.49 28.90
CA ASN A 84 15.32 -3.52 29.85
C ASN A 84 14.31 -2.94 30.86
N GLY A 85 14.50 -1.69 31.28
CA GLY A 85 13.51 -0.95 32.08
C GLY A 85 12.21 -0.69 31.34
N PHE A 86 12.28 -0.28 30.07
CA PHE A 86 11.12 -0.05 29.20
C PHE A 86 10.28 -1.32 29.00
N ILE A 87 10.92 -2.45 28.69
CA ILE A 87 10.26 -3.75 28.48
C ILE A 87 9.48 -4.17 29.73
N LYS A 88 10.03 -3.95 30.93
CA LYS A 88 9.38 -4.34 32.20
C LYS A 88 8.25 -3.40 32.61
N SER A 89 8.36 -2.11 32.33
CA SER A 89 7.46 -1.09 32.92
C SER A 89 6.41 -0.57 31.94
N GLN A 90 6.82 -0.21 30.72
CA GLN A 90 6.00 0.59 29.79
C GLN A 90 5.50 -0.23 28.60
N LEU A 91 6.26 -1.22 28.14
CA LEU A 91 5.89 -2.05 26.98
C LEU A 91 4.52 -2.74 27.14
N PRO A 92 4.14 -3.34 28.29
CA PRO A 92 2.83 -3.98 28.44
C PRO A 92 1.67 -2.99 28.26
N LYS A 93 1.82 -1.77 28.81
CA LYS A 93 0.83 -0.70 28.67
C LYS A 93 0.74 -0.21 27.22
N PHE A 94 1.90 -0.05 26.58
CA PHE A 94 1.97 0.35 25.18
C PHE A 94 1.37 -0.69 24.22
N ALA A 95 1.61 -1.98 24.48
CA ALA A 95 1.03 -3.07 23.70
C ALA A 95 -0.49 -3.15 23.89
N ALA A 96 -0.98 -3.02 25.12
CA ALA A 96 -2.42 -2.99 25.41
C ALA A 96 -3.14 -1.81 24.73
N ALA A 97 -2.49 -0.65 24.63
CA ALA A 97 -3.04 0.51 23.94
C ALA A 97 -3.07 0.36 22.40
N ASN A 98 -2.22 -0.51 21.84
CA ASN A 98 -2.07 -0.66 20.38
C ASN A 98 -2.24 -2.14 19.95
N PRO A 99 -3.44 -2.74 20.10
CA PRO A 99 -3.66 -4.16 19.79
C PRO A 99 -3.49 -4.51 18.31
N GLN A 100 -3.50 -3.51 17.43
CA GLN A 100 -3.32 -3.66 15.98
C GLN A 100 -1.86 -3.90 15.54
N VAL A 101 -0.88 -3.74 16.44
CA VAL A 101 0.54 -3.90 16.15
C VAL A 101 1.07 -5.15 16.84
N GLU A 102 1.81 -5.99 16.12
CA GLU A 102 2.50 -7.14 16.69
C GLU A 102 3.76 -6.67 17.43
N PHE A 103 3.91 -7.08 18.69
CA PHE A 103 5.09 -6.77 19.50
C PHE A 103 5.94 -8.02 19.67
N THR A 104 7.19 -7.99 19.23
CA THR A 104 8.14 -9.06 19.54
C THR A 104 9.32 -8.55 20.34
N VAL A 105 9.75 -9.36 21.30
CA VAL A 105 10.88 -9.04 22.17
C VAL A 105 11.87 -10.18 22.01
N SER A 106 13.08 -9.86 21.57
CA SER A 106 14.11 -10.87 21.36
C SER A 106 15.46 -10.41 21.93
N PRO A 107 16.16 -11.27 22.68
CA PRO A 107 17.49 -10.96 23.16
C PRO A 107 18.49 -10.96 22.00
N ARG A 108 19.40 -9.98 21.99
CA ARG A 108 20.49 -9.83 21.04
C ARG A 108 21.79 -9.53 21.81
N PRO A 109 22.52 -10.56 22.26
CA PRO A 109 23.70 -10.38 23.09
C PRO A 109 24.81 -9.62 22.35
N SER A 110 25.64 -8.90 23.11
CA SER A 110 26.83 -8.16 22.62
C SER A 110 26.53 -7.12 21.52
N LYS A 111 25.29 -6.61 21.48
CA LYS A 111 24.86 -5.59 20.51
C LYS A 111 24.03 -4.51 21.20
N HIS A 112 24.06 -3.30 20.64
CA HIS A 112 23.22 -2.21 21.11
C HIS A 112 21.73 -2.50 20.91
N PRO A 113 20.87 -2.01 21.82
CA PRO A 113 19.43 -2.18 21.69
C PRO A 113 18.92 -1.41 20.47
N ILE A 114 18.02 -2.04 19.73
CA ILE A 114 17.40 -1.46 18.54
C ILE A 114 15.90 -1.75 18.58
N ILE A 115 15.11 -0.81 18.05
CA ILE A 115 13.69 -1.02 17.75
C ILE A 115 13.57 -1.09 16.24
N VAL A 116 12.95 -2.15 15.72
CA VAL A 116 12.70 -2.32 14.28
C VAL A 116 11.20 -2.26 14.04
N GLY A 117 10.75 -1.22 13.36
CA GLY A 117 9.38 -1.09 12.89
C GLY A 117 9.23 -1.65 11.49
N HIS A 118 8.37 -2.65 11.36
CA HIS A 118 7.96 -3.23 10.09
C HIS A 118 6.68 -2.57 9.61
N TYR A 119 6.62 -2.25 8.33
CA TYR A 119 5.47 -1.56 7.73
C TYR A 119 4.77 -2.41 6.66
N ILE A 120 3.52 -2.07 6.36
CA ILE A 120 2.69 -2.78 5.35
C ILE A 120 3.33 -2.73 3.95
N ASN A 121 4.06 -1.66 3.64
CA ASN A 121 4.79 -1.52 2.38
C ASN A 121 6.01 -2.47 2.25
N GLY A 122 6.26 -3.34 3.24
CA GLY A 122 7.38 -4.27 3.26
C GLY A 122 8.71 -3.65 3.69
N ARG A 123 8.71 -2.36 4.07
CA ARG A 123 9.92 -1.67 4.53
C ARG A 123 10.06 -1.77 6.03
N GLU A 124 11.28 -1.57 6.47
CA GLU A 124 11.66 -1.57 7.87
C GLU A 124 12.35 -0.25 8.23
N LYS A 125 12.08 0.26 9.44
CA LYS A 125 12.82 1.39 10.03
C LYS A 125 13.40 0.94 11.36
N ALA A 126 14.72 0.93 11.44
CA ALA A 126 15.45 0.62 12.66
C ALA A 126 15.89 1.91 13.36
N ILE A 127 15.68 1.99 14.67
CA ILE A 127 16.18 3.07 15.52
C ILE A 127 17.05 2.44 16.62
N CYS A 128 18.31 2.86 16.68
CA CYS A 128 19.21 2.51 17.78
C CYS A 128 18.87 3.36 19.01
N VAL A 129 18.68 2.71 20.16
CA VAL A 129 18.25 3.35 21.42
C VAL A 129 19.28 3.14 22.53
N ARG A 130 20.57 3.20 22.18
CA ARG A 130 21.69 3.07 23.12
C ARG A 130 21.65 4.19 24.16
N ASN A 131 21.84 3.85 25.44
CA ASN A 131 21.93 4.81 26.56
C ASN A 131 20.73 5.79 26.66
N MET A 132 19.56 5.41 26.14
CA MET A 132 18.34 6.21 26.27
C MET A 132 17.57 5.78 27.52
N GLU A 133 16.87 6.73 28.14
CA GLU A 133 15.97 6.43 29.26
C GLU A 133 14.66 5.78 28.78
N PRO A 134 13.96 4.99 29.61
CA PRO A 134 12.73 4.29 29.21
C PRO A 134 11.66 5.19 28.58
N ILE A 135 11.54 6.43 29.05
CA ILE A 135 10.59 7.43 28.55
C ILE A 135 10.98 7.92 27.14
N GLU A 136 12.28 8.07 26.88
CA GLU A 136 12.76 8.44 25.54
C GLU A 136 12.55 7.32 24.54
N ILE A 137 12.74 6.07 24.98
CA ILE A 137 12.46 4.87 24.20
C ILE A 137 10.98 4.80 23.83
N LEU A 138 10.07 5.12 24.76
CA LEU A 138 8.64 5.23 24.47
C LEU A 138 8.37 6.24 23.35
N LYS A 139 8.96 7.43 23.41
CA LYS A 139 8.83 8.45 22.35
C LYS A 139 9.34 7.95 21.00
N LYS A 140 10.40 7.14 20.98
CA LYS A 140 10.91 6.52 19.74
C LYS A 140 9.98 5.42 19.22
N ALA A 141 9.36 4.65 20.10
CA ALA A 141 8.36 3.65 19.73
C ALA A 141 7.09 4.30 19.15
N GLU A 142 6.62 5.40 19.75
CA GLU A 142 5.51 6.21 19.23
C GLU A 142 5.84 6.79 17.86
N LEU A 143 7.05 7.33 17.68
CA LEU A 143 7.51 7.81 16.37
C LEU A 143 7.46 6.72 15.30
N LEU A 144 7.88 5.48 15.63
CA LEU A 144 7.83 4.36 14.70
C LEU A 144 6.39 3.92 14.39
N ARG A 145 5.51 3.93 15.40
CA ARG A 145 4.08 3.63 15.24
C ARG A 145 3.40 4.63 14.28
N ASP A 146 3.68 5.92 14.45
CA ASP A 146 3.02 7.00 13.72
C ASP A 146 3.61 7.21 12.31
N ALA A 147 4.77 6.61 12.02
CA ALA A 147 5.41 6.71 10.72
C ALA A 147 4.75 5.81 9.66
N ASN A 148 4.86 6.21 8.39
CA ASN A 148 4.28 5.53 7.21
C ASN A 148 5.26 4.58 6.47
N GLY A 149 6.44 4.30 7.04
CA GLY A 149 7.44 3.44 6.42
C GLY A 149 8.11 3.97 5.13
N GLU A 150 7.70 5.11 4.58
CA GLU A 150 8.31 5.67 3.37
C GLU A 150 9.75 6.14 3.61
N LYS A 151 10.55 6.20 2.53
CA LYS A 151 11.89 6.81 2.56
C LYS A 151 11.72 8.28 2.91
N LEU A 152 12.53 8.75 3.85
CA LEU A 152 12.59 10.17 4.17
C LEU A 152 13.00 10.93 2.90
N LYS A 153 12.10 11.80 2.44
CA LYS A 153 12.29 12.68 1.28
C LYS A 153 11.93 14.09 1.69
N ARG A 154 12.62 15.07 1.12
CA ARG A 154 12.26 16.47 1.30
C ARG A 154 10.91 16.72 0.63
N VAL A 155 9.95 17.25 1.39
CA VAL A 155 8.63 17.61 0.89
C VAL A 155 8.65 19.09 0.54
N ASN A 156 8.54 19.41 -0.75
CA ASN A 156 8.51 20.80 -1.23
C ASN A 156 7.07 21.32 -1.38
N LYS A 157 6.11 20.43 -1.65
CA LYS A 157 4.70 20.79 -1.89
C LYS A 157 3.84 20.18 -0.78
N PRO A 158 2.94 20.96 -0.15
CA PRO A 158 2.10 20.46 0.94
C PRO A 158 1.00 19.51 0.44
N VAL A 159 0.53 19.66 -0.80
CA VAL A 159 -0.57 18.87 -1.36
C VAL A 159 -0.06 17.94 -2.46
N ASN A 160 -0.49 16.67 -2.39
CA ASN A 160 -0.28 15.66 -3.43
C ASN A 160 -1.64 15.10 -3.87
N SER A 161 -1.90 15.10 -5.18
CA SER A 161 -3.17 14.68 -5.77
C SER A 161 -2.95 13.82 -7.00
N ILE A 162 -3.70 12.71 -7.10
CA ILE A 162 -3.73 11.84 -8.29
C ILE A 162 -4.86 12.28 -9.25
N ASN A 163 -5.84 13.03 -8.73
CA ASN A 163 -6.99 13.48 -9.51
C ASN A 163 -6.59 14.61 -10.46
N PRO A 164 -7.20 14.69 -11.66
CA PRO A 164 -7.03 15.84 -12.55
C PRO A 164 -7.60 17.12 -11.93
N SER A 165 -7.20 18.28 -12.47
CA SER A 165 -7.71 19.56 -12.00
C SER A 165 -9.21 19.72 -12.34
N VAL A 166 -9.98 20.24 -11.37
CA VAL A 166 -11.43 20.44 -11.52
C VAL A 166 -11.76 21.46 -12.63
N ARG A 167 -10.93 22.50 -12.78
CA ARG A 167 -11.11 23.57 -13.78
C ARG A 167 -10.37 23.32 -15.09
N GLY A 168 -9.71 22.17 -15.25
CA GLY A 168 -8.80 21.91 -16.36
C GLY A 168 -7.45 22.60 -16.20
N VAL A 169 -6.56 22.37 -17.16
CA VAL A 169 -5.28 23.10 -17.28
C VAL A 169 -5.53 24.30 -18.18
N TRP A 170 -4.92 25.43 -17.88
CA TRP A 170 -5.07 26.63 -18.72
C TRP A 170 -4.67 26.34 -20.17
N SER A 171 -5.48 26.83 -21.12
CA SER A 171 -5.24 26.72 -22.56
C SER A 171 -5.44 28.10 -23.21
N PRO A 172 -4.50 28.58 -24.04
CA PRO A 172 -4.57 29.92 -24.64
C PRO A 172 -5.79 30.11 -25.56
N TYR A 173 -6.25 29.05 -26.22
CA TYR A 173 -7.36 29.11 -27.17
C TYR A 173 -8.75 29.07 -26.52
N HIS A 174 -8.84 28.76 -25.24
CA HIS A 174 -10.10 28.57 -24.51
C HIS A 174 -10.40 29.74 -23.55
N GLY A 175 -9.80 30.91 -23.80
CA GLY A 175 -10.01 32.13 -23.03
C GLY A 175 -10.54 33.29 -23.89
N ASN A 176 -10.70 34.46 -23.26
CA ASN A 176 -11.23 35.66 -23.92
C ASN A 176 -10.24 36.35 -24.88
N GLY A 177 -9.11 35.70 -25.19
CA GLY A 177 -8.01 36.26 -25.97
C GLY A 177 -7.20 37.32 -25.20
N MET A 178 -5.93 37.48 -25.57
CA MET A 178 -5.15 38.67 -25.25
C MET A 178 -4.87 39.40 -26.56
N ALA A 179 -5.19 40.69 -26.62
CA ALA A 179 -4.75 41.53 -27.73
C ALA A 179 -3.22 41.68 -27.64
N VAL A 180 -2.55 41.50 -28.78
CA VAL A 180 -1.11 41.67 -28.94
C VAL A 180 -0.81 43.13 -29.28
#